data_AF-A0A941WI57-F1
#
_entry.id   AF-A0A941WI57-F1
#
_cell.length_a   1.000
_cell.length_b   1.000
_cell.length_c   1.000
_cell.angle_alpha   90.00
_cell.angle_beta   90.00
_cell.angle_gamma   90.00
#
_symmetry.space_group_name_H-M   'P 1'
#
loop_
_entity.id
_entity.type
_entity.pdbx_description
1 polymer ?
#
loop_
_entity_poly.entity_id
_entity_poly.type
_entity_poly.pdbx_seq_one_letter_code
_entity_poly.pdbx_strand_id
1 'polypeptide(L)'
;ELLSTVRYLAGLFKNQWGKLSKLGEQEQKGIAGRMIEHYPLLFTGAARIEAIATYVPRCINSMDAFLSVIKQHHSALYIERSEGRQYDTLLRFFDLNKSYVCYKKNGEWIPVYEAFLEKKISPAPVMKRLFLNPEQETDEEARKFVRALFAIAAILPDTDISLNLGNFFTTEEWFDYWQTQNLRQYLSKSAAPIGKMLPVAIAWPLLSEFIRTAEEVINGQSNKQANFRFAHAETVIPFVALMGIEKTDSSIANPDSVALYWKDYEIAPMAANVQWIFYRDKEQNVWIKILLNEQEAALPLATDRFPYYQWKDVHNFLSQRILMAQRILSSLEVTDEK
;
A
#
# COMPACT_ATOMS: atom_id res chain seq x y z
N GLU A 1 -20.45 -13.54 -26.42
CA GLU A 1 -20.77 -13.15 -25.03
C GLU A 1 -19.68 -12.30 -24.38
N LEU A 2 -18.42 -12.76 -24.33
CA LEU A 2 -17.32 -11.97 -23.72
C LEU A 2 -17.17 -10.56 -24.33
N LEU A 3 -17.17 -10.43 -25.65
CA LEU A 3 -17.03 -9.13 -26.33
C LEU A 3 -18.16 -8.14 -25.96
N SER A 4 -19.40 -8.61 -25.84
CA SER A 4 -20.51 -7.77 -25.39
C SER A 4 -20.34 -7.33 -23.94
N THR A 5 -19.88 -8.22 -23.06
CA THR A 5 -19.60 -7.90 -21.66
C THR A 5 -18.49 -6.85 -21.54
N VAL A 6 -17.39 -7.01 -22.26
CA VAL A 6 -16.27 -6.04 -22.25
C VAL A 6 -16.71 -4.68 -22.80
N ARG A 7 -17.51 -4.63 -23.88
CA ARG A 7 -18.06 -3.37 -24.41
C ARG A 7 -19.01 -2.68 -23.42
N TYR A 8 -19.84 -3.46 -22.73
CA TYR A 8 -20.72 -2.94 -21.69
C TYR A 8 -19.92 -2.35 -20.53
N LEU A 9 -18.91 -3.07 -20.04
CA LEU A 9 -17.99 -2.57 -19.01
C LEU A 9 -17.30 -1.27 -19.45
N ALA A 10 -16.75 -1.23 -20.68
CA ALA A 10 -16.14 -0.01 -21.20
C ALA A 10 -17.08 1.21 -21.19
N GLY A 11 -18.37 0.99 -21.43
CA GLY A 11 -19.41 2.01 -21.30
C GLY A 11 -19.61 2.47 -19.85
N LEU A 12 -19.69 1.54 -18.89
CA LEU A 12 -19.86 1.85 -17.46
C LEU A 12 -18.68 2.61 -16.85
N PHE A 13 -17.45 2.30 -17.28
CA PHE A 13 -16.25 2.95 -16.76
C PHE A 13 -15.98 4.34 -17.36
N LYS A 14 -16.72 4.74 -18.40
CA LYS A 14 -16.57 6.07 -19.01
C LYS A 14 -16.74 7.16 -17.94
N ASN A 15 -15.70 7.98 -17.78
CA ASN A 15 -15.61 9.05 -16.76
C ASN A 15 -15.61 8.57 -15.29
N GLN A 16 -15.45 7.28 -15.02
CA GLN A 16 -15.34 6.73 -13.66
C GLN A 16 -13.92 6.23 -13.32
N TRP A 17 -12.97 6.37 -14.25
CA TRP A 17 -11.60 5.85 -14.10
C TRP A 17 -10.90 6.38 -12.84
N GLY A 18 -10.50 5.45 -11.96
CA GLY A 18 -9.74 5.78 -10.74
C GLY A 18 -10.53 6.45 -9.62
N LYS A 19 -11.87 6.48 -9.72
CA LYS A 19 -12.78 6.93 -8.67
C LYS A 19 -12.87 5.89 -7.54
N LEU A 20 -13.12 6.36 -6.31
CA LEU A 20 -13.49 5.50 -5.18
C LEU A 20 -14.88 4.89 -5.40
N SER A 21 -15.03 3.57 -5.20
CA SER A 21 -16.30 2.85 -5.25
C SER A 21 -17.07 2.97 -3.92
N LYS A 22 -18.34 2.57 -3.92
CA LYS A 22 -19.13 2.48 -2.68
C LYS A 22 -18.53 1.45 -1.72
N LEU A 23 -17.98 0.34 -2.23
CA LEU A 23 -17.22 -0.61 -1.41
C LEU A 23 -16.04 0.10 -0.71
N GLY A 24 -15.23 0.86 -1.46
CA GLY A 24 -14.12 1.61 -0.88
C GLY A 24 -14.54 2.64 0.16
N GLU A 25 -15.69 3.30 -0.01
CA GLU A 25 -16.27 4.15 1.05
C GLU A 25 -16.65 3.34 2.30
N GLN A 26 -17.25 2.16 2.14
CA GLN A 26 -17.65 1.28 3.24
C GLN A 26 -16.43 0.75 4.00
N GLU A 27 -15.35 0.41 3.32
CA GLU A 27 -14.09 0.00 3.95
C GLU A 27 -13.57 1.10 4.87
N GLN A 28 -13.48 2.35 4.39
CA GLN A 28 -13.02 3.49 5.19
C GLN A 28 -13.94 3.77 6.37
N LYS A 29 -15.26 3.68 6.18
CA LYS A 29 -16.24 3.83 7.26
C LYS A 29 -16.09 2.71 8.31
N GLY A 30 -15.82 1.49 7.88
CA GLY A 30 -15.58 0.35 8.75
C GLY A 30 -14.32 0.51 9.60
N ILE A 31 -13.20 0.92 8.99
CA ILE A 31 -11.94 1.16 9.71
C ILE A 31 -12.14 2.28 10.74
N ALA A 32 -12.77 3.40 10.36
CA ALA A 32 -13.07 4.50 11.29
C ALA A 32 -13.97 4.04 12.46
N GLY A 33 -15.03 3.28 12.14
CA GLY A 33 -15.96 2.76 13.14
C GLY A 33 -15.28 1.86 14.17
N ARG A 34 -14.49 0.88 13.72
CA ARG A 34 -13.73 0.00 14.62
C ARG A 34 -12.69 0.76 15.43
N MET A 35 -12.04 1.78 14.87
CA MET A 35 -11.09 2.60 15.63
C MET A 35 -11.78 3.35 16.77
N ILE A 36 -12.96 3.93 16.54
CA ILE A 36 -13.75 4.61 17.57
C ILE A 36 -14.23 3.60 18.63
N GLU A 37 -14.70 2.43 18.21
CA GLU A 37 -15.16 1.37 19.11
C GLU A 37 -14.04 0.85 20.02
N HIS A 38 -12.84 0.64 19.47
CA HIS A 38 -11.69 0.17 20.25
C HIS A 38 -11.08 1.24 21.15
N TYR A 39 -11.13 2.52 20.74
CA TYR A 39 -10.47 3.63 21.45
C TYR A 39 -11.42 4.80 21.71
N PRO A 40 -12.58 4.59 22.37
CA PRO A 40 -13.64 5.61 22.45
C PRO A 40 -13.17 6.85 23.18
N LEU A 41 -12.34 6.69 24.23
CA LEU A 41 -11.83 7.81 25.03
C LEU A 41 -10.91 8.74 24.23
N LEU A 42 -10.25 8.26 23.17
CA LEU A 42 -9.34 9.05 22.33
C LEU A 42 -10.08 10.17 21.57
N PHE A 43 -11.37 9.99 21.33
CA PHE A 43 -12.20 10.89 20.51
C PHE A 43 -13.23 11.66 21.34
N THR A 44 -13.10 11.70 22.67
CA THR A 44 -14.03 12.42 23.55
C THR A 44 -13.65 13.89 23.74
N GLY A 45 -14.65 14.72 24.09
CA GLY A 45 -14.44 16.13 24.42
C GLY A 45 -13.98 17.00 23.25
N ALA A 46 -13.09 17.95 23.53
CA ALA A 46 -12.52 18.86 22.55
C ALA A 46 -11.25 18.29 21.89
N ALA A 47 -11.22 16.97 21.64
CA ALA A 47 -10.09 16.33 21.00
C ALA A 47 -9.84 16.93 19.60
N ARG A 48 -8.57 17.04 19.24
CA ARG A 48 -8.08 17.60 17.98
C ARG A 48 -7.51 16.48 17.14
N ILE A 49 -7.98 16.38 15.90
CA ILE A 49 -7.42 15.44 14.93
C ILE A 49 -7.02 16.18 13.67
N GLU A 50 -5.98 15.68 13.01
CA GLU A 50 -5.55 16.12 11.69
C GLU A 50 -5.75 14.99 10.69
N ALA A 51 -6.20 15.33 9.49
CA ALA A 51 -6.32 14.42 8.38
C ALA A 51 -5.80 15.09 7.11
N ILE A 52 -4.79 14.45 6.51
CA ILE A 52 -4.20 14.90 5.25
C ILE A 52 -4.37 13.86 4.15
N ALA A 53 -4.56 14.33 2.92
CA ALA A 53 -4.60 13.48 1.73
C ALA A 53 -3.71 14.00 0.60
N THR A 54 -3.34 13.12 -0.32
CA THR A 54 -2.76 13.55 -1.60
C THR A 54 -3.79 14.35 -2.42
N TYR A 55 -3.36 15.00 -3.49
CA TYR A 55 -4.27 15.68 -4.43
C TYR A 55 -5.18 14.71 -5.23
N VAL A 56 -5.00 13.39 -5.10
CA VAL A 56 -5.73 12.41 -5.92
C VAL A 56 -7.15 12.22 -5.38
N PRO A 57 -8.21 12.39 -6.22
CA PRO A 57 -9.60 12.39 -5.76
C PRO A 57 -10.03 11.18 -4.92
N ARG A 58 -9.61 9.95 -5.28
CA ARG A 58 -9.94 8.76 -4.48
C ARG A 58 -9.36 8.79 -3.06
N CYS A 59 -8.18 9.37 -2.86
CA CYS A 59 -7.59 9.52 -1.53
C CYS A 59 -8.33 10.57 -0.69
N ILE A 60 -8.73 11.68 -1.32
CA ILE A 60 -9.54 12.73 -0.70
C ILE A 60 -10.91 12.16 -0.29
N ASN A 61 -11.57 11.43 -1.19
CA ASN A 61 -12.86 10.81 -0.91
C ASN A 61 -12.75 9.72 0.17
N SER A 62 -11.64 8.96 0.22
CA SER A 62 -11.38 8.01 1.31
C SER A 62 -11.24 8.72 2.66
N MET A 63 -10.49 9.82 2.70
CA MET A 63 -10.39 10.68 3.88
C MET A 63 -11.76 11.19 4.34
N ASP A 64 -12.58 11.67 3.40
CA ASP A 64 -13.91 12.19 3.71
C ASP A 64 -14.87 11.11 4.21
N ALA A 65 -14.83 9.91 3.62
CA ALA A 65 -15.60 8.76 4.09
C ALA A 65 -15.20 8.37 5.52
N PHE A 66 -13.91 8.31 5.82
CA PHE A 66 -13.38 8.03 7.15
C PHE A 66 -13.80 9.10 8.18
N LEU A 67 -13.57 10.38 7.86
CA LEU A 67 -13.91 11.51 8.73
C LEU A 67 -15.41 11.66 8.96
N SER A 68 -16.26 11.24 8.01
CA SER A 68 -17.71 11.29 8.17
C SER A 68 -18.19 10.47 9.38
N VAL A 69 -17.57 9.31 9.62
CA VAL A 69 -17.88 8.43 10.77
C VAL A 69 -17.43 9.07 12.08
N ILE A 70 -16.24 9.65 12.10
CA ILE A 70 -15.72 10.36 13.27
C ILE A 70 -16.64 11.52 13.66
N LYS A 71 -17.03 12.36 12.68
CA LYS A 71 -17.93 13.51 12.90
C LYS A 71 -19.30 13.08 13.41
N GLN A 72 -19.81 11.94 12.94
CA GLN A 72 -21.11 11.42 13.36
C GLN A 72 -21.12 10.98 14.83
N HIS A 73 -20.02 10.41 15.32
CA HIS A 73 -19.92 9.96 16.72
C HIS A 73 -19.52 11.09 17.68
N HIS A 74 -18.73 12.05 17.21
CA HIS A 74 -18.17 13.11 18.07
C HIS A 74 -18.19 14.47 17.36
N SER A 75 -19.36 15.11 17.36
CA SER A 75 -19.59 16.39 16.67
C SER A 75 -18.82 17.58 17.25
N ALA A 76 -18.26 17.46 18.45
CA ALA A 76 -17.48 18.51 19.12
C ALA A 76 -15.98 18.47 18.79
N LEU A 77 -15.51 17.48 18.01
CA LEU A 77 -14.11 17.37 17.61
C LEU A 77 -13.68 18.53 16.72
N TYR A 78 -12.47 19.01 16.95
CA TYR A 78 -11.82 19.93 16.04
C TYR A 78 -11.00 19.13 15.02
N ILE A 79 -11.32 19.30 13.74
CA ILE A 79 -10.75 18.51 12.63
C ILE A 79 -10.02 19.45 11.67
N GLU A 80 -8.69 19.33 11.63
CA GLU A 80 -7.85 19.95 10.61
C GLU A 80 -7.83 19.03 9.38
N ARG A 81 -8.55 19.42 8.34
CA ARG A 81 -8.61 18.69 7.07
C ARG A 81 -7.89 19.47 5.99
N SER A 82 -6.95 18.84 5.30
CA SER A 82 -6.24 19.45 4.18
C SER A 82 -5.74 18.40 3.18
N GLU A 83 -5.48 18.85 1.97
CA GLU A 83 -5.04 17.96 0.88
C GLU A 83 -4.26 18.76 -0.15
N GLY A 84 -3.49 18.05 -0.97
CA GLY A 84 -2.86 18.65 -2.14
C GLY A 84 -1.39 18.27 -2.32
N ARG A 85 -0.74 18.97 -3.23
CA ARG A 85 0.65 18.71 -3.63
C ARG A 85 1.67 19.15 -2.58
N GLN A 86 1.27 19.97 -1.61
CA GLN A 86 2.13 20.34 -0.48
C GLN A 86 2.56 19.12 0.35
N TYR A 87 1.86 17.99 0.24
CA TYR A 87 2.20 16.74 0.91
C TYR A 87 2.93 15.73 0.00
N ASP A 88 3.31 16.11 -1.23
CA ASP A 88 3.96 15.18 -2.18
C ASP A 88 5.26 14.59 -1.60
N THR A 89 6.02 15.36 -0.82
CA THR A 89 7.26 14.89 -0.16
C THR A 89 7.01 13.78 0.86
N LEU A 90 5.81 13.72 1.46
CA LEU A 90 5.44 12.74 2.47
C LEU A 90 4.63 11.57 1.88
N LEU A 91 3.67 11.87 1.00
CA LEU A 91 2.67 10.89 0.55
C LEU A 91 2.90 10.42 -0.89
N ARG A 92 3.77 11.10 -1.65
CA ARG A 92 4.10 10.81 -3.05
C ARG A 92 5.61 10.87 -3.34
N PHE A 93 6.45 10.54 -2.34
CA PHE A 93 7.91 10.52 -2.49
C PHE A 93 8.39 9.70 -3.70
N PHE A 94 7.59 8.70 -4.13
CA PHE A 94 7.79 7.85 -5.30
C PHE A 94 7.69 8.57 -6.66
N ASP A 95 7.18 9.80 -6.71
CA ASP A 95 7.19 10.64 -7.92
C ASP A 95 8.34 11.66 -7.90
N LEU A 96 8.95 11.91 -6.74
CA LEU A 96 9.92 12.99 -6.55
C LEU A 96 11.37 12.53 -6.67
N ASN A 97 11.67 11.29 -6.27
CA ASN A 97 13.02 10.75 -6.37
C ASN A 97 13.32 10.30 -7.81
N LYS A 98 14.19 11.03 -8.51
CA LYS A 98 14.52 10.78 -9.93
C LYS A 98 15.09 9.39 -10.19
N SER A 99 16.00 8.92 -9.34
CA SER A 99 16.62 7.59 -9.48
C SER A 99 15.56 6.48 -9.35
N TYR A 100 14.63 6.60 -8.40
CA TYR A 100 13.50 5.68 -8.27
C TYR A 100 12.55 5.76 -9.47
N VAL A 101 12.21 6.95 -9.96
CA VAL A 101 11.36 7.11 -11.16
C VAL A 101 12.02 6.44 -12.37
N CYS A 102 13.33 6.61 -12.54
CA CYS A 102 14.11 5.94 -13.58
C CYS A 102 14.09 4.42 -13.39
N TYR A 103 14.36 3.92 -12.18
CA TYR A 103 14.30 2.51 -11.83
C TYR A 103 12.92 1.90 -12.10
N LYS A 104 11.84 2.57 -11.72
CA LYS A 104 10.47 2.09 -11.94
C LYS A 104 10.12 2.03 -13.43
N LYS A 105 10.67 2.93 -14.25
CA LYS A 105 10.35 3.01 -15.69
C LYS A 105 11.25 2.12 -16.56
N ASN A 106 12.53 2.04 -16.22
CA ASN A 106 13.59 1.46 -17.07
C ASN A 106 14.55 0.53 -16.30
N GLY A 107 14.26 0.18 -15.04
CA GLY A 107 15.19 -0.56 -14.19
C GLY A 107 15.37 -2.02 -14.60
N GLU A 108 16.45 -2.63 -14.11
CA GLU A 108 16.87 -4.01 -14.40
C GLU A 108 15.85 -5.07 -13.94
N TRP A 109 14.85 -4.69 -13.14
CA TRP A 109 13.77 -5.57 -12.74
C TRP A 109 12.79 -5.91 -13.87
N ILE A 110 12.72 -5.09 -14.93
CA ILE A 110 11.75 -5.28 -16.02
C ILE A 110 12.01 -6.59 -16.78
N PRO A 111 13.25 -6.90 -17.25
CA PRO A 111 13.53 -8.18 -17.88
C PRO A 111 13.26 -9.39 -16.98
N VAL A 112 13.54 -9.27 -15.67
CA VAL A 112 13.27 -10.34 -14.69
C VAL A 112 11.76 -10.61 -14.59
N TYR A 113 10.96 -9.54 -14.51
CA TYR A 113 9.51 -9.63 -14.49
C TYR A 113 8.95 -10.22 -15.79
N GLU A 114 9.38 -9.74 -16.96
CA GLU A 114 8.87 -10.24 -18.25
C GLU A 114 9.23 -11.71 -18.46
N ALA A 115 10.44 -12.15 -18.11
CA ALA A 115 10.83 -13.56 -18.17
C ALA A 115 9.97 -14.44 -17.22
N PHE A 116 9.71 -13.96 -16.00
CA PHE A 116 8.85 -14.66 -15.06
C PHE A 116 7.39 -14.72 -15.53
N LEU A 117 6.92 -13.65 -16.15
CA LEU A 117 5.58 -13.56 -16.73
C LEU A 117 5.41 -14.55 -17.89
N GLU A 118 6.38 -14.63 -18.80
CA GLU A 118 6.38 -15.62 -19.89
C GLU A 118 6.41 -17.05 -19.38
N LYS A 119 7.15 -17.31 -18.30
CA LYS A 119 7.22 -18.62 -17.65
C LYS A 119 5.87 -19.04 -17.03
N LYS A 120 5.16 -18.10 -16.41
CA LYS A 120 3.97 -18.39 -15.59
C LYS A 120 2.65 -18.31 -16.37
N ILE A 121 2.57 -17.44 -17.37
CA ILE A 121 1.32 -17.21 -18.10
C ILE A 121 1.32 -17.97 -19.42
N SER A 122 0.63 -19.10 -19.43
CA SER A 122 0.29 -19.81 -20.67
C SER A 122 -1.04 -19.29 -21.23
N PRO A 123 -1.05 -18.57 -22.38
CA PRO A 123 -2.29 -18.03 -22.91
C PRO A 123 -3.15 -19.09 -23.61
N ALA A 124 -2.54 -20.16 -24.13
CA ALA A 124 -3.21 -21.13 -24.99
C ALA A 124 -4.46 -21.79 -24.37
N PRO A 125 -4.46 -22.23 -23.09
CA PRO A 125 -5.66 -22.78 -22.46
C PRO A 125 -6.82 -21.77 -22.38
N VAL A 126 -6.52 -20.52 -22.02
CA VAL A 126 -7.51 -19.44 -21.95
C VAL A 126 -8.06 -19.11 -23.34
N MET A 127 -7.18 -18.99 -24.34
CA MET A 127 -7.59 -18.73 -25.72
C MET A 127 -8.48 -19.84 -26.27
N LYS A 128 -8.13 -21.12 -26.02
CA LYS A 128 -8.94 -22.29 -26.44
C LYS A 128 -10.32 -22.34 -25.79
N ARG A 129 -10.49 -21.81 -24.57
CA ARG A 129 -11.81 -21.70 -23.92
C ARG A 129 -12.68 -20.57 -24.50
N LEU A 130 -12.07 -19.52 -25.05
CA LEU A 130 -12.76 -18.29 -25.43
C LEU A 130 -12.96 -18.09 -26.93
N PHE A 131 -12.10 -18.66 -27.77
CA PHE A 131 -12.09 -18.47 -29.22
C PHE A 131 -12.33 -19.78 -29.96
N LEU A 132 -13.01 -19.69 -31.11
CA LEU A 132 -13.25 -20.83 -32.00
C LEU A 132 -11.97 -21.26 -32.74
N ASN A 133 -11.15 -20.28 -33.16
CA ASN A 133 -9.91 -20.51 -33.92
C ASN A 133 -8.73 -19.82 -33.21
N PRO A 134 -8.32 -20.27 -32.02
CA PRO A 134 -7.30 -19.59 -31.21
C PRO A 134 -5.91 -19.58 -31.87
N GLU A 135 -5.64 -20.53 -32.77
CA GLU A 135 -4.37 -20.68 -33.50
C GLU A 135 -4.15 -19.60 -34.58
N GLN A 136 -5.14 -18.72 -34.82
CA GLN A 136 -5.02 -17.61 -35.78
C GLN A 136 -4.31 -16.38 -35.20
N GLU A 137 -4.24 -16.27 -33.88
CA GLU A 137 -3.58 -15.16 -33.18
C GLU A 137 -2.09 -15.46 -32.98
N THR A 138 -1.25 -14.44 -33.03
CA THR A 138 0.15 -14.60 -32.65
C THR A 138 0.29 -14.83 -31.15
N ASP A 139 1.39 -15.46 -30.71
CA ASP A 139 1.69 -15.63 -29.28
C ASP A 139 1.68 -14.29 -28.52
N GLU A 140 2.16 -13.22 -29.15
CA GLU A 140 2.18 -11.88 -28.55
C GLU A 140 0.76 -11.32 -28.34
N GLU A 141 -0.12 -11.46 -29.33
CA GLU A 141 -1.52 -11.04 -29.25
C GLU A 141 -2.29 -11.84 -28.20
N ALA A 142 -2.11 -13.16 -28.19
CA ALA A 142 -2.70 -14.06 -27.20
C ALA A 142 -2.28 -13.68 -25.77
N ARG A 143 -0.99 -13.41 -25.53
CA ARG A 143 -0.49 -12.96 -24.22
C ARG A 143 -1.07 -11.61 -23.82
N LYS A 144 -1.11 -10.63 -24.74
CA LYS A 144 -1.69 -9.30 -24.48
C LYS A 144 -3.17 -9.42 -24.11
N PHE A 145 -3.93 -10.22 -24.85
CA PHE A 145 -5.34 -10.45 -24.58
C PHE A 145 -5.57 -11.07 -23.20
N VAL A 146 -4.89 -12.18 -22.89
CA VAL A 146 -5.06 -12.90 -21.62
C VAL A 146 -4.68 -12.02 -20.43
N ARG A 147 -3.55 -11.28 -20.53
CA ARG A 147 -3.13 -10.31 -19.50
C ARG A 147 -4.17 -9.21 -19.28
N ALA A 148 -4.72 -8.66 -20.36
CA ALA A 148 -5.74 -7.62 -20.27
C ALA A 148 -7.03 -8.15 -19.63
N LEU A 149 -7.44 -9.38 -19.98
CA LEU A 149 -8.62 -10.00 -19.41
C LEU A 149 -8.46 -10.27 -17.91
N PHE A 150 -7.30 -10.77 -17.47
CA PHE A 150 -7.00 -10.89 -16.04
C PHE A 150 -7.07 -9.55 -15.30
N ALA A 151 -6.48 -8.49 -15.88
CA ALA A 151 -6.48 -7.16 -15.26
C ALA A 151 -7.91 -6.60 -15.11
N ILE A 152 -8.77 -6.79 -16.12
CA ILE A 152 -10.19 -6.41 -16.03
C ILE A 152 -10.90 -7.26 -14.98
N ALA A 153 -10.70 -8.58 -14.98
CA ALA A 153 -11.34 -9.48 -14.03
C ALA A 153 -10.93 -9.19 -12.58
N ALA A 154 -9.65 -8.85 -12.34
CA ALA A 154 -9.10 -8.61 -11.01
C ALA A 154 -9.63 -7.32 -10.36
N ILE A 155 -9.94 -6.27 -11.14
CA ILE A 155 -10.40 -4.99 -10.60
C ILE A 155 -11.93 -4.91 -10.41
N LEU A 156 -12.70 -5.80 -11.06
CA LEU A 156 -14.15 -5.77 -10.99
C LEU A 156 -14.74 -5.89 -9.57
N PRO A 157 -14.21 -6.77 -8.68
CA PRO A 157 -14.69 -6.84 -7.30
C PRO A 157 -14.58 -5.53 -6.52
N ASP A 158 -13.64 -4.65 -6.90
CA ASP A 158 -13.43 -3.35 -6.25
C ASP A 158 -14.38 -2.27 -6.79
N THR A 159 -15.29 -2.62 -7.69
CA THR A 159 -16.28 -1.72 -8.29
C THR A 159 -17.69 -2.02 -7.82
N ASP A 160 -18.61 -1.08 -8.07
CA ASP A 160 -20.03 -1.25 -7.73
C ASP A 160 -20.80 -2.06 -8.80
N ILE A 161 -20.08 -2.74 -9.70
CA ILE A 161 -20.65 -3.46 -10.83
C ILE A 161 -20.88 -4.92 -10.44
N SER A 162 -22.13 -5.37 -10.49
CA SER A 162 -22.52 -6.77 -10.23
C SER A 162 -22.22 -7.69 -11.44
N LEU A 163 -20.97 -7.73 -11.88
CA LEU A 163 -20.47 -8.65 -12.91
C LEU A 163 -19.20 -9.35 -12.43
N ASN A 164 -19.07 -10.63 -12.73
CA ASN A 164 -17.92 -11.44 -12.33
C ASN A 164 -17.31 -12.12 -13.57
N LEU A 165 -16.05 -11.79 -13.86
CA LEU A 165 -15.25 -12.41 -14.93
C LEU A 165 -14.26 -13.46 -14.37
N GLY A 166 -14.28 -13.72 -13.07
CA GLY A 166 -13.42 -14.69 -12.40
C GLY A 166 -13.54 -16.11 -12.95
N ASN A 167 -14.75 -16.48 -13.40
CA ASN A 167 -15.05 -17.81 -13.92
C ASN A 167 -14.40 -18.11 -15.29
N PHE A 168 -13.78 -17.13 -15.95
CA PHE A 168 -13.02 -17.36 -17.18
C PHE A 168 -11.66 -18.02 -16.94
N PHE A 169 -11.22 -18.09 -15.69
CA PHE A 169 -9.94 -18.64 -15.28
C PHE A 169 -10.12 -19.71 -14.20
N THR A 170 -9.24 -20.69 -14.23
CA THR A 170 -9.09 -21.69 -13.17
C THR A 170 -8.37 -21.08 -11.96
N THR A 171 -8.45 -21.75 -10.81
CA THR A 171 -7.70 -21.34 -9.61
C THR A 171 -6.19 -21.32 -9.83
N GLU A 172 -5.65 -22.28 -10.60
CA GLU A 172 -4.22 -22.35 -10.93
C GLU A 172 -3.79 -21.16 -11.80
N GLU A 173 -4.58 -20.82 -12.82
CA GLU A 173 -4.34 -19.66 -13.67
C GLU A 173 -4.43 -18.33 -12.90
N TRP A 174 -5.36 -18.21 -11.94
CA TRP A 174 -5.41 -17.07 -11.01
C TRP A 174 -4.18 -17.02 -10.11
N PHE A 175 -3.72 -18.16 -9.61
CA PHE A 175 -2.54 -18.25 -8.77
C PHE A 175 -1.26 -17.89 -9.53
N ASP A 176 -1.12 -18.33 -10.78
CA ASP A 176 0.00 -17.94 -11.64
C ASP A 176 -0.05 -16.44 -11.97
N TYR A 177 -1.23 -15.91 -12.33
CA TYR A 177 -1.39 -14.47 -12.53
C TYR A 177 -1.03 -13.67 -11.28
N TRP A 178 -1.53 -14.04 -10.11
CA TRP A 178 -1.19 -13.40 -8.84
C TRP A 178 0.33 -13.44 -8.58
N GLN A 179 1.00 -14.59 -8.74
CA GLN A 179 2.45 -14.68 -8.54
C GLN A 179 3.21 -13.65 -9.40
N THR A 180 2.78 -13.44 -10.65
CA THR A 180 3.42 -12.45 -11.54
C THR A 180 3.21 -11.02 -11.05
N GLN A 181 2.00 -10.67 -10.60
CA GLN A 181 1.71 -9.32 -10.10
C GLN A 181 2.37 -9.08 -8.75
N ASN A 182 2.38 -10.08 -7.88
CA ASN A 182 3.09 -10.06 -6.59
C ASN A 182 4.59 -9.81 -6.80
N LEU A 183 5.22 -10.54 -7.72
CA LEU A 183 6.62 -10.31 -8.09
C LEU A 183 6.84 -8.89 -8.62
N ARG A 184 5.93 -8.39 -9.47
CA ARG A 184 6.01 -7.01 -9.99
C ARG A 184 5.98 -5.98 -8.86
N GLN A 185 5.09 -6.11 -7.89
CA GLN A 185 5.03 -5.20 -6.73
C GLN A 185 6.31 -5.29 -5.90
N TYR A 186 6.76 -6.50 -5.59
CA TYR A 186 7.98 -6.74 -4.81
C TYR A 186 9.21 -6.10 -5.46
N LEU A 187 9.43 -6.39 -6.75
CA LEU A 187 10.55 -5.87 -7.52
C LEU A 187 10.51 -4.33 -7.63
N SER A 188 9.36 -3.75 -8.00
CA SER A 188 9.29 -2.33 -8.34
C SER A 188 9.04 -1.39 -7.16
N LYS A 189 8.64 -1.90 -5.99
CA LYS A 189 8.21 -1.07 -4.84
C LYS A 189 8.76 -1.52 -3.48
N SER A 190 9.42 -2.66 -3.39
CA SER A 190 9.82 -3.26 -2.10
C SER A 190 11.31 -3.63 -2.06
N ALA A 191 11.67 -4.53 -1.14
CA ALA A 191 13.04 -4.87 -0.74
C ALA A 191 13.73 -5.89 -1.65
N ALA A 192 13.37 -5.94 -2.93
CA ALA A 192 14.02 -6.83 -3.88
C ALA A 192 15.53 -6.51 -3.99
N PRO A 193 16.42 -7.52 -4.00
CA PRO A 193 17.87 -7.30 -4.09
C PRO A 193 18.28 -6.44 -5.29
N ILE A 194 17.63 -6.64 -6.44
CA ILE A 194 17.87 -5.87 -7.67
C ILE A 194 17.54 -4.39 -7.53
N GLY A 195 16.61 -4.04 -6.63
CA GLY A 195 16.27 -2.67 -6.29
C GLY A 195 17.25 -2.02 -5.31
N LYS A 196 18.18 -2.78 -4.72
CA LYS A 196 19.19 -2.28 -3.75
C LYS A 196 18.58 -1.39 -2.66
N MET A 197 17.38 -1.75 -2.19
CA MET A 197 16.56 -0.98 -1.24
C MET A 197 16.15 0.43 -1.68
N LEU A 198 16.45 0.88 -2.91
CA LEU A 198 16.02 2.18 -3.44
C LEU A 198 14.50 2.38 -3.35
N PRO A 199 13.63 1.42 -3.77
CA PRO A 199 12.19 1.56 -3.64
C PRO A 199 11.70 1.76 -2.20
N VAL A 200 12.41 1.19 -1.22
CA VAL A 200 12.08 1.28 0.21
C VAL A 200 12.61 2.59 0.81
N ALA A 201 13.84 2.96 0.48
CA ALA A 201 14.55 4.09 1.07
C ALA A 201 13.85 5.42 0.85
N ILE A 202 13.19 5.61 -0.30
CA ILE A 202 12.45 6.85 -0.62
C ILE A 202 11.30 7.16 0.35
N ALA A 203 10.82 6.19 1.15
CA ALA A 203 9.76 6.40 2.13
C ALA A 203 10.23 7.06 3.44
N TRP A 204 11.54 7.33 3.60
CA TRP A 204 12.09 7.89 4.84
C TRP A 204 11.47 9.22 5.29
N PRO A 205 11.04 10.15 4.41
CA PRO A 205 10.42 11.39 4.86
C PRO A 205 9.11 11.13 5.62
N LEU A 206 8.32 10.15 5.17
CA LEU A 206 7.08 9.76 5.85
C LEU A 206 7.38 9.13 7.22
N LEU A 207 8.37 8.24 7.30
CA LEU A 207 8.76 7.64 8.58
C LEU A 207 9.28 8.68 9.59
N SER A 208 10.09 9.62 9.11
CA SER A 208 10.56 10.76 9.92
C SER A 208 9.39 11.59 10.45
N GLU A 209 8.34 11.75 9.65
CA GLU A 209 7.19 12.59 10.00
C GLU A 209 6.22 11.87 10.97
N PHE A 210 6.07 10.55 10.87
CA PHE A 210 5.42 9.73 11.90
C PHE A 210 6.13 9.85 13.25
N ILE A 211 7.47 9.74 13.29
CA ILE A 211 8.25 9.91 14.51
C ILE A 211 8.07 11.33 15.07
N ARG A 212 8.24 12.35 14.24
CA ARG A 212 8.12 13.76 14.65
C ARG A 212 6.75 14.06 15.27
N THR A 213 5.66 13.66 14.61
CA THR A 213 4.30 13.94 15.12
C THR A 213 3.98 13.17 16.40
N ALA A 214 4.51 11.95 16.57
CA ALA A 214 4.41 11.22 17.83
C ALA A 214 5.18 11.93 18.96
N GLU A 215 6.44 12.31 18.70
CA GLU A 215 7.28 13.03 19.65
C GLU A 215 6.68 14.37 20.09
N GLU A 216 6.11 15.14 19.15
CA GLU A 216 5.42 16.40 19.48
C GLU A 216 4.27 16.20 20.47
N VAL A 217 3.51 15.12 20.33
CA VAL A 217 2.42 14.78 21.27
C VAL A 217 2.98 14.27 22.60
N ILE A 218 3.96 13.36 22.56
CA ILE A 218 4.58 12.77 23.76
C ILE A 218 5.24 13.85 24.65
N ASN A 219 5.87 14.84 24.02
CA ASN A 219 6.57 15.94 24.68
C ASN A 219 5.66 17.15 24.99
N GLY A 220 4.35 17.05 24.71
CA GLY A 220 3.36 18.09 25.02
C GLY A 220 3.44 19.35 24.15
N GLN A 221 4.15 19.29 23.02
CA GLN A 221 4.24 20.36 22.03
C GLN A 221 3.01 20.41 21.12
N SER A 222 2.34 19.27 20.96
CA SER A 222 1.07 19.11 20.25
C SER A 222 0.05 18.45 21.17
N ASN A 223 -1.20 18.87 21.06
CA ASN A 223 -2.34 18.27 21.76
C ASN A 223 -3.26 17.48 20.82
N LYS A 224 -2.78 17.10 19.62
CA LYS A 224 -3.53 16.26 18.67
C LYS A 224 -3.66 14.84 19.22
N GLN A 225 -4.86 14.27 19.16
CA GLN A 225 -5.15 12.90 19.56
C GLN A 225 -4.89 11.89 18.43
N ALA A 226 -5.00 12.32 17.16
CA ALA A 226 -4.72 11.47 16.01
C ALA A 226 -4.27 12.28 14.79
N ASN A 227 -3.43 11.68 13.96
CA ASN A 227 -2.98 12.20 12.68
C ASN A 227 -3.26 11.13 11.60
N PHE A 228 -4.18 11.40 10.69
CA PHE A 228 -4.61 10.49 9.62
C PHE A 228 -4.01 10.91 8.27
N ARG A 229 -3.55 9.94 7.48
CA ARG A 229 -2.89 10.18 6.18
C ARG A 229 -3.47 9.25 5.13
N PHE A 230 -4.02 9.80 4.06
CA PHE A 230 -4.68 9.05 2.99
C PHE A 230 -3.90 9.15 1.67
N ALA A 231 -3.39 8.00 1.20
CA ALA A 231 -2.45 7.94 0.09
C ALA A 231 -2.62 6.68 -0.77
N HIS A 232 -1.53 6.00 -1.15
CA HIS A 232 -1.51 4.97 -2.19
C HIS A 232 -0.84 3.69 -1.74
N ALA A 233 -1.03 2.60 -2.49
CA ALA A 233 -0.22 1.39 -2.34
C ALA A 233 1.28 1.69 -2.54
N GLU A 234 1.62 2.60 -3.47
CA GLU A 234 2.98 3.13 -3.65
C GLU A 234 3.53 3.87 -2.42
N THR A 235 2.67 4.31 -1.50
CA THR A 235 3.05 4.89 -0.21
C THR A 235 3.23 3.77 0.82
N VAL A 236 2.24 2.88 0.94
CA VAL A 236 2.17 1.86 2.00
C VAL A 236 3.26 0.79 1.86
N ILE A 237 3.44 0.23 0.66
CA ILE A 237 4.39 -0.89 0.44
C ILE A 237 5.82 -0.52 0.89
N PRO A 238 6.43 0.57 0.42
CA PRO A 238 7.77 0.92 0.85
C PRO A 238 7.82 1.45 2.29
N PHE A 239 6.75 2.07 2.80
CA PHE A 239 6.68 2.52 4.20
C PHE A 239 6.71 1.34 5.19
N VAL A 240 5.90 0.31 4.95
CA VAL A 240 5.85 -0.91 5.76
C VAL A 240 7.18 -1.66 5.72
N ALA A 241 7.77 -1.80 4.52
CA ALA A 241 9.11 -2.37 4.38
C ALA A 241 10.18 -1.52 5.08
N LEU A 242 10.12 -0.18 5.01
CA LEU A 242 11.10 0.68 5.68
C LEU A 242 11.00 0.55 7.20
N MET A 243 9.78 0.43 7.74
CA MET A 243 9.57 0.13 9.15
C MET A 243 10.12 -1.23 9.57
N GLY A 244 10.35 -2.17 8.65
CA GLY A 244 10.82 -3.52 8.97
C GLY A 244 9.75 -4.35 9.67
N ILE A 245 8.48 -4.17 9.30
CA ILE A 245 7.38 -4.98 9.84
C ILE A 245 7.54 -6.42 9.36
N GLU A 246 7.56 -7.37 10.29
CA GLU A 246 7.60 -8.81 10.03
C GLU A 246 8.66 -9.22 9.00
N LYS A 247 8.22 -9.71 7.82
CA LYS A 247 9.06 -10.15 6.71
C LYS A 247 8.91 -9.23 5.49
N THR A 248 8.28 -8.08 5.65
CA THR A 248 7.94 -7.19 4.52
C THR A 248 9.16 -6.55 3.84
N ASP A 249 10.31 -6.55 4.52
CA ASP A 249 11.62 -6.13 4.01
C ASP A 249 12.58 -7.29 3.67
N SER A 250 12.05 -8.52 3.57
CA SER A 250 12.85 -9.69 3.21
C SER A 250 13.51 -9.53 1.84
N SER A 251 14.82 -9.79 1.79
CA SER A 251 15.63 -9.78 0.57
C SER A 251 15.66 -11.19 -0.04
N ILE A 252 14.92 -11.40 -1.12
CA ILE A 252 14.67 -12.70 -1.75
C ILE A 252 15.28 -12.66 -3.16
N ALA A 253 16.34 -13.42 -3.37
CA ALA A 253 17.07 -13.43 -4.64
C ALA A 253 16.37 -14.20 -5.76
N ASN A 254 15.69 -15.31 -5.43
CA ASN A 254 15.01 -16.15 -6.41
C ASN A 254 13.58 -15.64 -6.67
N PRO A 255 13.24 -15.19 -7.90
CA PRO A 255 11.89 -14.75 -8.24
C PRO A 255 10.80 -15.80 -7.97
N ASP A 256 11.08 -17.09 -8.20
CA ASP A 256 10.13 -18.19 -7.95
C ASP A 256 9.80 -18.37 -6.46
N SER A 257 10.63 -17.85 -5.56
CA SER A 257 10.42 -17.98 -4.11
C SER A 257 9.71 -16.78 -3.50
N VAL A 258 9.52 -15.68 -4.23
CA VAL A 258 8.94 -14.43 -3.70
C VAL A 258 7.55 -14.67 -3.11
N ALA A 259 6.68 -15.37 -3.84
CA ALA A 259 5.30 -15.67 -3.41
C ALA A 259 5.19 -16.48 -2.10
N LEU A 260 6.26 -17.18 -1.70
CA LEU A 260 6.29 -17.93 -0.44
C LEU A 260 6.53 -17.04 0.77
N TYR A 261 7.28 -15.95 0.60
CA TYR A 261 7.81 -15.14 1.70
C TYR A 261 7.26 -13.72 1.73
N TRP A 262 6.78 -13.20 0.60
CA TRP A 262 6.28 -11.84 0.45
C TRP A 262 4.98 -11.86 -0.36
N LYS A 263 3.90 -11.30 0.19
CA LYS A 263 2.57 -11.33 -0.41
C LYS A 263 1.95 -9.93 -0.38
N ASP A 264 1.68 -9.39 -1.56
CA ASP A 264 1.11 -8.05 -1.74
C ASP A 264 -0.23 -7.88 -1.04
N TYR A 265 -1.11 -8.88 -1.07
CA TYR A 265 -2.43 -8.82 -0.42
C TYR A 265 -2.39 -8.80 1.11
N GLU A 266 -1.30 -9.25 1.74
CA GLU A 266 -1.10 -9.16 3.20
C GLU A 266 -0.64 -7.73 3.59
N ILE A 267 -0.04 -6.99 2.65
CA ILE A 267 0.62 -5.70 2.90
C ILE A 267 -0.24 -4.53 2.43
N ALA A 268 -0.67 -4.56 1.17
CA ALA A 268 -1.34 -3.45 0.49
C ALA A 268 -2.61 -3.89 -0.26
N PRO A 269 -3.61 -4.52 0.40
CA PRO A 269 -4.95 -4.67 -0.16
C PRO A 269 -5.63 -3.31 -0.39
N MET A 270 -6.83 -3.30 -0.97
CA MET A 270 -7.68 -2.10 -0.94
C MET A 270 -7.88 -1.66 0.52
N ALA A 271 -7.89 -0.35 0.74
CA ALA A 271 -7.94 0.28 2.07
C ALA A 271 -6.82 -0.15 3.06
N ALA A 272 -5.68 -0.63 2.56
CA ALA A 272 -4.52 -0.94 3.39
C ALA A 272 -4.13 0.23 4.30
N ASN A 273 -3.84 -0.08 5.57
CA ASN A 273 -3.56 0.94 6.58
C ASN A 273 -2.52 0.47 7.60
N VAL A 274 -1.76 1.43 8.14
CA VAL A 274 -0.82 1.23 9.24
C VAL A 274 -1.23 2.17 10.37
N GLN A 275 -1.34 1.64 11.59
CA GLN A 275 -1.73 2.42 12.76
C GLN A 275 -0.68 2.28 13.86
N TRP A 276 -0.21 3.40 14.40
CA TRP A 276 0.63 3.44 15.60
C TRP A 276 -0.23 3.92 16.76
N ILE A 277 -0.49 3.03 17.70
CA ILE A 277 -1.31 3.34 18.87
C ILE A 277 -0.39 3.48 20.08
N PHE A 278 -0.40 4.67 20.67
CA PHE A 278 0.45 5.01 21.81
C PHE A 278 -0.30 4.89 23.13
N TYR A 279 0.38 4.38 24.15
CA TYR A 279 -0.13 4.18 25.49
C TYR A 279 0.87 4.74 26.50
N ARG A 280 0.37 5.10 27.67
CA ARG A 280 1.19 5.46 28.82
C ARG A 280 0.83 4.54 29.98
N ASP A 281 1.83 3.90 30.58
CA ASP A 281 1.62 3.08 31.78
C ASP A 281 1.56 3.92 33.06
N LYS A 282 1.40 3.25 34.22
CA LYS A 282 1.29 3.93 35.52
C LYS A 282 2.58 4.66 35.88
N GLU A 283 3.71 4.12 35.46
CA GLU A 283 5.07 4.63 35.65
C GLU A 283 5.43 5.72 34.62
N GLN A 284 4.47 6.15 33.80
CA GLN A 284 4.61 7.16 32.75
C GLN A 284 5.50 6.75 31.56
N ASN A 285 5.87 5.47 31.43
CA ASN A 285 6.57 4.98 30.25
C ASN A 285 5.62 4.98 29.05
N VAL A 286 6.17 5.30 27.88
CA VAL A 286 5.43 5.32 26.62
C VAL A 286 5.61 3.99 25.89
N TRP A 287 4.48 3.38 25.54
CA TRP A 287 4.41 2.13 24.80
C TRP A 287 3.72 2.37 23.47
N ILE A 288 4.09 1.57 22.46
CA ILE A 288 3.48 1.61 21.13
C ILE A 288 3.02 0.21 20.72
N LYS A 289 1.84 0.13 20.11
CA LYS A 289 1.35 -1.02 19.36
C LYS A 289 1.27 -0.63 17.88
N ILE A 290 1.78 -1.46 17.00
CA ILE A 290 1.72 -1.25 15.55
C ILE A 290 0.69 -2.22 14.97
N LEU A 291 -0.23 -1.69 14.16
CA LEU A 291 -1.17 -2.49 13.40
C LEU A 291 -0.88 -2.36 11.91
N LEU A 292 -0.84 -3.47 11.19
CA LEU A 292 -0.91 -3.53 9.73
C LEU A 292 -2.25 -4.15 9.36
N ASN A 293 -3.08 -3.40 8.65
CA ASN A 293 -4.43 -3.83 8.26
C ASN A 293 -5.26 -4.28 9.48
N GLU A 294 -5.18 -3.48 10.55
CA GLU A 294 -5.83 -3.72 11.87
C GLU A 294 -5.38 -4.99 12.61
N GLN A 295 -4.35 -5.69 12.13
CA GLN A 295 -3.72 -6.83 12.81
C GLN A 295 -2.42 -6.42 13.48
N GLU A 296 -2.14 -6.99 14.65
CA GLU A 296 -0.93 -6.73 15.43
C GLU A 296 0.33 -7.14 14.65
N ALA A 297 1.19 -6.16 14.36
CA ALA A 297 2.37 -6.33 13.53
C ALA A 297 3.63 -6.36 14.39
N ALA A 298 4.52 -7.32 14.11
CA ALA A 298 5.79 -7.45 14.82
C ALA A 298 6.89 -6.57 14.20
N LEU A 299 7.72 -5.96 15.06
CA LEU A 299 9.03 -5.43 14.70
C LEU A 299 10.13 -6.40 15.14
N PRO A 300 11.33 -6.37 14.52
CA PRO A 300 12.48 -7.18 14.91
C PRO A 300 13.14 -6.63 16.20
N LEU A 301 12.33 -6.41 17.22
CA LEU A 301 12.71 -5.94 18.55
C LEU A 301 12.18 -6.93 19.58
N ALA A 302 12.93 -7.08 20.67
CA ALA A 302 12.45 -7.88 21.80
C ALA A 302 11.38 -7.10 22.58
N THR A 303 10.34 -7.80 23.03
CA THR A 303 9.39 -7.31 24.03
C THR A 303 8.87 -8.49 24.83
N ASP A 304 8.67 -8.29 26.13
CA ASP A 304 8.03 -9.25 27.04
C ASP A 304 6.50 -9.13 27.05
N ARG A 305 5.96 -8.15 26.32
CA ARG A 305 4.53 -7.77 26.32
C ARG A 305 4.00 -7.59 24.90
N PHE A 306 4.35 -8.47 23.97
CA PHE A 306 3.77 -8.44 22.62
C PHE A 306 2.23 -8.35 22.72
N PRO A 307 1.58 -7.40 22.01
CA PRO A 307 2.06 -6.60 20.86
C PRO A 307 2.66 -5.22 21.19
N TYR A 308 2.93 -4.93 22.47
CA TYR A 308 3.41 -3.61 22.91
C TYR A 308 4.94 -3.57 22.95
N TYR A 309 5.52 -2.48 22.45
CA TYR A 309 6.95 -2.20 22.51
C TYR A 309 7.21 -0.91 23.27
N GLN A 310 8.36 -0.81 23.95
CA GLN A 310 8.77 0.47 24.52
C GLN A 310 9.06 1.45 23.39
N TRP A 311 8.44 2.64 23.46
CA TRP A 311 8.59 3.63 22.39
C TRP A 311 10.06 4.04 22.19
N LYS A 312 10.85 4.13 23.25
CA LYS A 312 12.29 4.45 23.16
C LYS A 312 13.05 3.49 22.24
N ASP A 313 12.77 2.20 22.33
CA ASP A 313 13.46 1.17 21.53
C ASP A 313 12.99 1.23 20.07
N VAL A 314 11.68 1.39 19.86
CA VAL A 314 11.09 1.57 18.53
C VAL A 314 11.61 2.85 17.86
N HIS A 315 11.63 3.97 18.57
CA HIS A 315 12.17 5.24 18.10
C HIS A 315 13.62 5.09 17.66
N ASN A 316 14.47 4.47 18.48
CA ASN A 316 15.87 4.23 18.13
C ASN A 316 16.01 3.37 16.88
N PHE A 317 15.27 2.25 16.82
CA PHE A 317 15.27 1.36 15.67
C PHE A 317 14.83 2.06 14.38
N LEU A 318 13.69 2.73 14.37
CA LEU A 318 13.17 3.43 13.19
C LEU A 318 14.07 4.60 12.78
N SER A 319 14.70 5.28 13.74
CA SER A 319 15.72 6.30 13.46
C SER A 319 16.93 5.71 12.73
N GLN A 320 17.38 4.50 13.09
CA GLN A 320 18.44 3.79 12.34
C GLN A 320 17.97 3.39 10.93
N ARG A 321 16.70 2.99 10.77
CA ARG A 321 16.11 2.70 9.45
C ARG A 321 16.12 3.94 8.54
N ILE A 322 15.80 5.12 9.09
CA ILE A 322 15.89 6.40 8.36
C ILE A 322 17.33 6.70 7.95
N LEU A 323 18.31 6.57 8.86
CA LEU A 323 19.72 6.81 8.54
C LEU A 323 20.23 5.85 7.45
N MET A 324 19.83 4.59 7.50
CA MET A 324 20.14 3.60 6.46
C MET A 324 19.56 4.03 5.10
N ALA A 325 18.28 4.43 5.08
CA ALA A 325 17.62 4.91 3.87
C ALA A 325 18.31 6.14 3.27
N GLN A 326 18.66 7.13 4.10
CA GLN A 326 19.38 8.33 3.66
C GLN A 326 20.75 7.98 3.06
N ARG A 327 21.51 7.06 3.69
CA ARG A 327 22.80 6.58 3.14
C ARG A 327 22.63 5.89 1.79
N ILE A 328 21.60 5.07 1.62
CA ILE A 328 21.29 4.41 0.34
C ILE A 328 21.08 5.47 -0.74
N LEU A 329 20.22 6.46 -0.48
CA LEU A 329 19.91 7.51 -1.46
C LEU A 329 21.14 8.35 -1.81
N SER A 330 21.93 8.78 -0.81
CA SER A 330 23.15 9.54 -1.08
C SER A 330 24.20 8.76 -1.87
N SER A 331 24.28 7.43 -1.68
CA SER A 331 25.24 6.60 -2.44
C SER A 331 24.90 6.49 -3.93
N LEU A 332 23.63 6.68 -4.30
CA LEU A 332 23.13 6.60 -5.67
C LEU A 332 23.24 7.95 -6.42
N GLU A 333 23.17 9.07 -5.70
CA GLU A 333 23.36 10.41 -6.28
C GLU A 333 24.80 10.63 -6.78
N VAL A 334 25.80 10.07 -6.09
CA VAL A 334 27.23 10.19 -6.47
C VAL A 334 27.56 9.43 -7.76
N THR A 335 26.77 8.43 -8.14
CA THR A 335 26.99 7.65 -9.37
C THR A 335 26.42 8.27 -10.64
N ASP A 336 25.50 9.23 -10.54
CA ASP A 336 24.86 9.89 -11.71
C ASP A 336 25.64 11.15 -12.20
N GLU A 337 26.68 11.59 -11.47
CA GLU A 337 27.53 12.76 -11.82
C GLU A 337 28.87 12.40 -12.50
N LYS A 338 29.09 11.13 -12.86
CA LYS A 338 30.26 10.66 -13.64
C LYS A 338 29.81 10.02 -14.94
#